data_AF-A0A5S5BSN5-F1
#
_entry.id   AF-A0A5S5BSN5-F1
#
_cell.length_a   1.000
_cell.length_b   1.000
_cell.length_c   1.000
_cell.angle_alpha   90.00
_cell.angle_beta   90.00
_cell.angle_gamma   90.00
#
_symmetry.space_group_name_H-M   'P 1'
#
loop_
_entity.id
_entity.type
_entity.pdbx_description
1 polymer ?
#
loop_
_entity_poly.entity_id
_entity_poly.type
_entity_poly.pdbx_seq_one_letter_code
_entity_poly.pdbx_strand_id
1 'polypeptide(L)' 'MNTFEDWNQKVKRTFNATSIEEVLTVTEAGALLGLSKDQMKVFVDKNKLTKVPIMRSVHRYLLLKSEIDDIVKNGVV' A
#
# COMPACT_ATOMS: atom_id res chain seq x y z
N MET A 1 10.77 26.98 -5.67
CA MET A 1 9.61 26.10 -5.39
C MET A 1 10.20 24.76 -4.97
N ASN A 2 10.38 24.54 -3.66
CA ASN A 2 10.89 23.25 -3.17
C ASN A 2 9.78 22.22 -3.35
N THR A 3 9.88 21.41 -4.40
CA THR A 3 9.04 20.24 -4.60
C THR A 3 9.35 19.26 -3.47
N PHE A 4 8.53 19.32 -2.41
CA PHE A 4 8.45 18.25 -1.43
C PHE A 4 7.97 17.01 -2.16
N GLU A 5 8.91 16.22 -2.65
CA GLU A 5 8.62 14.91 -3.21
C GLU A 5 8.17 14.03 -2.04
N ASP A 6 6.91 13.58 -2.07
CA ASP A 6 6.39 12.68 -1.04
C ASP A 6 7.28 11.43 -1.05
N TRP A 7 8.01 11.24 0.04
CA TRP A 7 8.99 10.18 0.18
C TRP A 7 8.36 8.79 -0.01
N ASN A 8 7.06 8.64 0.26
CA ASN A 8 6.33 7.40 -0.01
C ASN A 8 6.25 7.12 -1.52
N GLN A 9 6.05 8.16 -2.33
CA GLN A 9 6.05 8.02 -3.79
C GLN A 9 7.44 7.71 -4.34
N LYS A 10 8.49 8.32 -3.77
CA LYS A 10 9.87 8.01 -4.16
C LYS A 10 10.22 6.54 -3.89
N VAL A 11 9.89 6.03 -2.70
CA VAL A 11 10.13 4.62 -2.33
C VAL A 11 9.30 3.67 -3.19
N LYS A 12 8.01 3.97 -3.41
CA LYS A 12 7.15 3.21 -4.33
C LYS A 12 7.76 3.13 -5.72
N ARG A 13 8.24 4.25 -6.25
CA ARG A 13 8.85 4.31 -7.59
C ARG A 13 10.13 3.49 -7.68
N THR A 14 11.01 3.56 -6.67
CA THR A 14 12.22 2.73 -6.63
C THR A 14 11.87 1.25 -6.51
N PHE A 15 10.93 0.88 -5.63
CA PHE A 15 10.50 -0.50 -5.46
C PHE A 15 9.90 -1.06 -6.75
N ASN A 16 8.94 -0.37 -7.37
CA ASN A 16 8.31 -0.78 -8.63
C ASN A 16 9.29 -0.83 -9.82
N ALA A 17 10.40 -0.08 -9.76
CA ALA A 17 11.43 -0.11 -10.81
C ALA A 17 12.39 -1.31 -10.70
N THR A 18 12.55 -1.86 -9.49
CA THR A 18 13.46 -2.98 -9.20
C THR A 18 12.74 -4.30 -8.94
N SER A 19 11.47 -4.25 -8.58
CA SER A 19 10.66 -5.40 -8.18
C SER A 19 9.64 -5.71 -9.28
N ILE A 20 9.43 -7.00 -9.52
CA ILE A 20 8.39 -7.48 -10.45
C ILE A 20 7.00 -7.20 -9.86
N GLU A 21 6.90 -7.12 -8.53
CA GLU A 21 5.65 -6.88 -7.82
C GLU A 21 5.39 -5.40 -7.59
N GLU A 22 4.20 -4.96 -8.01
CA GLU A 22 3.73 -3.58 -7.83
C GLU A 22 3.17 -3.37 -6.43
N VAL A 23 3.51 -2.24 -5.79
CA VAL A 23 3.03 -1.90 -4.45
C VAL A 23 2.19 -0.64 -4.40
N LEU A 24 1.28 -0.58 -3.42
CA LEU A 24 0.39 0.53 -3.13
C LEU A 24 0.64 1.10 -1.74
N THR A 25 0.41 2.40 -1.58
CA THR A 25 0.29 2.99 -0.25
C THR A 25 -1.03 2.56 0.41
N VAL A 26 -1.09 2.63 1.74
CA VAL A 26 -2.33 2.33 2.51
C VAL A 26 -3.51 3.18 2.03
N THR A 27 -3.27 4.44 1.65
CA THR A 27 -4.32 5.32 1.15
C THR A 27 -4.83 4.88 -0.23
N GLU A 28 -3.92 4.52 -1.15
CA GLU A 28 -4.29 4.03 -2.49
C GLU A 28 -5.06 2.71 -2.40
N ALA A 29 -4.58 1.75 -1.60
CA ALA A 29 -5.25 0.48 -1.41
C ALA A 29 -6.63 0.64 -0.73
N GLY A 30 -6.73 1.55 0.24
CA GLY A 30 -8.01 1.91 0.87
C GLY A 30 -9.00 2.49 -0.15
N ALA A 31 -8.54 3.38 -1.03
CA ALA A 31 -9.39 3.95 -2.07
C ALA A 31 -9.96 2.89 -3.03
N LEU A 32 -9.19 1.85 -3.36
CA LEU A 32 -9.66 0.74 -4.20
C LEU A 32 -10.73 -0.12 -3.51
N LEU A 33 -10.67 -0.25 -2.18
CA LEU A 33 -11.61 -1.03 -1.38
C LEU A 33 -12.75 -0.19 -0.78
N GLY A 34 -12.81 1.12 -1.09
CA GLY A 34 -13.79 2.03 -0.48
C GLY A 34 -13.58 2.29 1.02
N LEU A 35 -12.36 2.06 1.53
CA LEU A 35 -12.00 2.22 2.93
C LEU A 35 -11.21 3.51 3.16
N SER A 36 -11.50 4.19 4.28
CA SER A 36 -10.63 5.26 4.77
C SER A 36 -9.27 4.70 5.20
N LYS A 37 -8.27 5.57 5.31
CA LYS A 37 -6.90 5.18 5.68
C LYS A 37 -6.82 4.39 6.99
N ASP A 38 -7.58 4.79 8.01
CA ASP A 38 -7.55 4.11 9.31
C ASP A 38 -8.33 2.79 9.27
N GLN A 39 -9.44 2.73 8.53
CA GLN A 39 -10.13 1.46 8.26
C GLN A 39 -9.23 0.49 7.49
N MET A 40 -8.45 0.99 6.53
CA MET A 40 -7.52 0.16 5.76
C MET A 40 -6.41 -0.42 6.63
N LYS A 41 -5.89 0.32 7.62
CA LYS A 41 -4.91 -0.24 8.58
C LYS A 41 -5.50 -1.43 9.36
N VAL A 42 -6.71 -1.26 9.88
CA VAL A 42 -7.42 -2.34 10.58
C VAL A 42 -7.68 -3.52 9.65
N PHE A 43 -8.07 -3.25 8.41
CA PHE A 43 -8.30 -4.28 7.39
C PHE A 43 -7.04 -5.08 7.08
N VAL A 44 -5.88 -4.42 6.94
CA VAL A 44 -4.58 -5.05 6.75
C VAL A 44 -4.26 -6.00 7.91
N ASP A 45 -4.47 -5.55 9.14
CA ASP A 45 -4.19 -6.38 10.32
C ASP A 45 -5.13 -7.59 10.42
N LYS A 46 -6.43 -7.39 10.13
CA LYS A 46 -7.44 -8.46 10.17
C LYS A 46 -7.22 -9.53 9.10
N ASN A 47 -6.89 -9.10 7.88
CA ASN A 47 -6.68 -10.00 6.74
C ASN A 47 -5.23 -10.46 6.60
N LYS A 48 -4.35 -10.04 7.52
CA LYS A 48 -2.92 -10.39 7.53
C LYS A 48 -2.21 -10.11 6.20
N LEU A 49 -2.54 -8.99 5.56
CA LEU A 49 -1.96 -8.61 4.27
C LEU A 49 -0.45 -8.34 4.41
N THR A 50 0.27 -8.55 3.32
CA THR A 50 1.72 -8.40 3.29
C THR A 50 2.11 -6.93 3.42
N LYS A 51 2.78 -6.60 4.53
CA LYS A 51 3.32 -5.26 4.80
C LYS A 51 4.75 -5.17 4.30
N VAL A 52 4.95 -4.50 3.17
CA VAL A 52 6.29 -4.22 2.66
C VAL A 52 6.87 -3.05 3.45
N PRO A 53 7.90 -3.27 4.31
CA PRO A 53 8.40 -2.25 5.20
C PRO A 53 9.11 -1.15 4.41
N ILE A 54 8.89 0.11 4.80
CA ILE A 54 9.66 1.23 4.27
C ILE A 54 10.83 1.48 5.24
N MET A 55 12.05 1.41 4.72
CA MET A 55 13.36 1.39 5.42
C MET A 55 13.64 2.56 6.39
N ARG A 56 12.69 3.48 6.63
CA ARG A 56 12.84 4.64 7.53
C ARG A 56 11.72 4.82 8.56
N SER A 57 10.70 3.98 8.61
CA SER A 57 9.63 4.10 9.63
C SER A 57 8.88 2.80 9.85
N VAL A 58 8.87 2.30 11.09
CA VAL A 58 8.14 1.09 11.49
C VAL A 58 6.63 1.19 11.29
N HIS A 59 6.09 2.41 11.27
CA HIS A 59 4.67 2.68 11.06
C HIS A 59 4.28 2.89 9.59
N ARG A 60 5.25 2.96 8.66
CA ARG A 60 4.98 3.13 7.23
C ARG A 60 5.35 1.86 6.47
N TYR A 61 4.36 1.33 5.79
CA TYR A 61 4.48 0.16 4.94
C TYR A 61 3.69 0.39 3.65
N LEU A 62 4.07 -0.35 2.63
CA LEU A 62 3.31 -0.50 1.39
C LEU A 62 2.61 -1.86 1.40
N LEU A 63 1.63 -2.01 0.53
CA LEU A 63 0.84 -3.23 0.35
C LEU A 63 1.07 -3.76 -1.06
N LEU A 64 1.08 -5.07 -1.21
CA LEU A 64 1.15 -5.68 -2.53
C LEU A 64 -0.13 -5.40 -3.30
N LYS A 65 0.00 -4.86 -4.51
CA LYS A 65 -1.16 -4.57 -5.35
C LYS A 65 -1.91 -5.85 -5.72
N SER A 66 -1.18 -6.94 -5.99
CA SER A 66 -1.76 -8.26 -6.31
C SER A 66 -2.74 -8.73 -5.24
N GLU A 67 -2.37 -8.65 -3.96
CA GLU A 67 -3.25 -9.04 -2.85
C GLU A 67 -4.52 -8.17 -2.81
N ILE A 68 -4.41 -6.86 -3.06
CA ILE A 68 -5.56 -5.96 -3.10
C ILE A 68 -6.46 -6.25 -4.30
N ASP A 69 -5.86 -6.44 -5.48
CA ASP A 69 -6.58 -6.77 -6.71
C ASP A 69 -7.32 -8.10 -6.58
N ASP A 70 -6.71 -9.10 -5.93
CA ASP A 70 -7.34 -10.39 -5.66
C ASP A 70 -8.54 -10.26 -4.71
N ILE A 71 -8.45 -9.40 -3.68
CA ILE A 71 -9.58 -9.12 -2.78
C ILE A 71 -10.72 -8.42 -3.54
N VAL A 72 -10.39 -7.42 -4.36
CA VAL A 72 -11.37 -6.70 -5.18
C VAL A 72 -12.06 -7.65 -6.17
N LYS A 73 -11.30 -8.54 -6.81
CA LYS A 73 -11.84 -9.53 -7.77
C LYS A 73 -12.65 -10.62 -7.09
N ASN A 74 -12.25 -11.09 -5.92
CA ASN A 74 -12.92 -12.17 -5.20
C ASN A 74 -14.09 -11.68 -4.33
N GLY A 75 -14.36 -10.37 -4.31
CA GLY A 75 -15.64 -9.83 -3.87
C GLY A 75 -16.04 -10.18 -2.44
N VAL A 76 -15.10 -10.18 -1.50
CA VAL A 76 -15.44 -10.12 -0.08
C VAL A 76 -15.53 -8.65 0.32
N VAL A 77 -16.57 -7.97 -0.17
CA VAL A 77 -17.01 -6.65 0.31
C VAL A 77 -18.52 -6.70 0.53
#